data_AF-A0A7K1NKA7-F1
#
_entry.id   AF-A0A7K1NKA7-F1
#
_cell.length_a   1.000
_cell.length_b   1.000
_cell.length_c   1.000
_cell.angle_alpha   90.00
_cell.angle_beta   90.00
_cell.angle_gamma   90.00
#
_symmetry.space_group_name_H-M   'P 1'
#
loop_
_entity.id
_entity.type
_entity.pdbx_description
1 polymer ?
#
loop_
_entity_poly.entity_id
_entity_poly.type
_entity_poly.pdbx_seq_one_letter_code
_entity_poly.pdbx_strand_id
1 'polypeptide(L)'
;MESTGGSSWTWTGTASTGGWTRACGKTSKRERVYARNNIDRGHLVRRASAVWGDTLAEAAQANEDTFHYTNAAPQAAKFNQGLELWLGMESYLLDHAAGHRRRVVVFTGPIFSDVDPVYRGVDIPLRF
;
A
#
# COMPACT_ATOMS: atom_id res chain seq x y z
N MET A 1 -14.21 7.66 -21.20
CA MET A 1 -13.62 8.97 -21.53
C MET A 1 -13.58 9.79 -20.26
N GLU A 2 -12.38 10.26 -19.94
CA GLU A 2 -11.90 11.00 -18.76
C GLU A 2 -12.85 12.08 -18.20
N SER A 3 -13.02 12.16 -16.87
CA SER A 3 -12.31 13.03 -15.91
C SER A 3 -12.69 14.52 -16.05
N THR A 4 -13.15 15.21 -15.00
CA THR A 4 -12.33 15.59 -13.85
C THR A 4 -13.23 16.08 -12.71
N GLY A 5 -12.92 15.68 -11.48
CA GLY A 5 -13.43 16.32 -10.27
C GLY A 5 -12.87 17.72 -10.17
N GLY A 6 -13.74 18.72 -10.12
CA GLY A 6 -13.37 20.13 -10.03
C GLY A 6 -12.65 20.43 -8.71
N SER A 7 -11.38 20.82 -8.79
CA SER A 7 -10.66 21.43 -7.69
C SER A 7 -11.15 22.87 -7.50
N SER A 8 -11.77 23.15 -6.35
CA SER A 8 -12.20 24.50 -5.96
C SER A 8 -10.99 25.36 -5.58
N TRP A 9 -10.82 26.48 -6.26
CA TRP A 9 -9.82 27.50 -5.95
C TRP A 9 -10.50 28.66 -5.23
N THR A 10 -9.91 29.11 -4.12
CA THR A 10 -10.43 30.27 -3.38
C THR A 10 -9.36 31.34 -3.39
N TRP A 11 -9.72 32.53 -3.84
CA TRP A 11 -8.82 33.66 -3.85
C TRP A 11 -8.92 34.40 -2.51
N THR A 12 -7.79 34.60 -1.83
CA THR A 12 -7.70 35.38 -0.60
C THR A 12 -6.66 36.47 -0.79
N GLY A 13 -7.10 37.73 -0.88
CA GLY A 13 -6.22 38.90 -0.99
C GLY A 13 -6.95 40.17 -1.45
N THR A 14 -6.22 41.23 -1.75
CA THR A 14 -6.69 42.33 -2.62
C THR A 14 -5.98 42.22 -3.97
N ALA A 15 -6.51 42.86 -5.02
CA ALA A 15 -6.10 42.66 -6.43
C ALA A 15 -4.59 42.81 -6.72
N SER A 16 -3.82 43.39 -5.80
CA SER A 16 -2.37 43.62 -5.92
C SER A 16 -1.48 42.66 -5.12
N THR A 17 -2.03 41.83 -4.22
CA THR A 17 -1.21 40.97 -3.31
C THR A 17 -1.76 39.55 -3.07
N GLY A 18 -2.89 39.18 -3.68
CA GLY A 18 -3.50 37.85 -3.48
C GLY A 18 -2.80 36.72 -4.24
N GLY A 19 -2.47 35.63 -3.54
CA GLY A 19 -1.95 34.39 -4.11
C GLY A 19 -2.99 33.27 -4.14
N TRP A 20 -2.94 32.41 -5.15
CA TRP A 20 -3.78 31.21 -5.23
C TRP A 20 -3.28 30.16 -4.24
N THR A 21 -4.04 29.91 -3.17
CA THR A 21 -3.82 28.73 -2.33
C THR A 21 -4.70 27.59 -2.83
N ARG A 22 -4.06 26.46 -3.18
CA ARG A 22 -4.78 25.21 -3.44
C ARG A 22 -5.29 24.72 -2.09
N ALA A 23 -6.61 24.67 -1.90
CA ALA A 23 -7.17 23.93 -0.78
C ALA A 23 -6.78 22.46 -0.97
N CYS A 24 -5.80 21.98 -0.20
CA CYS A 24 -5.39 20.58 -0.21
C CYS A 24 -6.63 19.74 0.15
N GLY A 25 -7.13 19.02 -0.85
CA GLY A 25 -8.39 18.28 -0.78
C GLY A 25 -8.37 17.27 0.36
N LYS A 26 -9.57 17.00 0.88
CA LYS A 26 -9.83 16.03 1.95
C LYS A 26 -9.06 14.73 1.70
N THR A 27 -8.02 14.47 2.50
CA THR A 27 -7.24 13.22 2.43
C THR A 27 -8.17 12.03 2.61
N SER A 28 -8.07 11.03 1.74
CA SER A 28 -8.94 9.85 1.79
C SER A 28 -8.77 9.11 3.13
N LYS A 29 -9.82 8.40 3.58
CA LYS A 29 -9.76 7.60 4.82
C LYS A 29 -8.56 6.64 4.82
N ARG A 30 -8.20 6.08 3.65
CA ARG A 30 -7.05 5.19 3.45
C ARG A 30 -5.72 5.91 3.68
N GLU A 31 -5.50 7.05 3.03
CA GLU A 31 -4.28 7.84 3.20
C GLU A 31 -4.12 8.36 4.63
N ARG A 32 -5.24 8.71 5.29
CA ARG A 32 -5.23 9.13 6.69
C ARG A 32 -4.73 8.04 7.62
N VAL A 33 -4.92 6.76 7.36
CA VAL A 33 -4.42 5.69 8.24
C VAL A 33 -2.89 5.66 8.28
N TYR A 34 -2.21 6.00 7.19
CA TYR A 34 -0.75 5.89 7.07
C TYR A 34 0.01 7.20 7.39
N ALA A 35 -0.71 8.32 7.54
CA ALA A 35 -0.06 9.61 7.69
C ALA A 35 0.57 9.80 9.08
N ARG A 36 1.91 10.00 9.14
CA ARG A 36 2.67 10.37 10.34
C ARG A 36 2.56 9.34 11.48
N ASN A 37 2.82 8.07 11.18
CA ASN A 37 2.90 6.98 12.15
C ASN A 37 3.82 5.85 11.65
N ASN A 38 3.95 4.78 12.43
CA ASN A 38 4.76 3.60 12.11
C ASN A 38 3.92 2.44 11.53
N ILE A 39 2.86 2.77 10.79
CA ILE A 39 2.04 1.80 10.06
C ILE A 39 2.43 1.88 8.59
N ASP A 40 2.88 0.76 8.05
CA ASP A 40 3.25 0.61 6.65
C ASP A 40 2.06 0.15 5.81
N ARG A 41 2.10 0.49 4.52
CA ARG A 41 1.33 -0.19 3.48
C ARG A 41 2.01 -1.53 3.18
N GLY A 42 1.82 -2.49 4.09
CA GLY A 42 2.38 -3.83 3.96
C GLY A 42 1.76 -4.53 2.76
N HIS A 43 2.60 -4.96 1.82
CA HIS A 43 2.13 -5.68 0.63
C HIS A 43 1.69 -7.09 1.05
N LEU A 44 0.54 -7.53 0.52
CA LEU A 44 0.06 -8.90 0.70
C LEU A 44 0.77 -9.83 -0.29
N VAL A 45 0.80 -9.45 -1.57
CA VAL A 45 1.63 -10.09 -2.59
C VAL A 45 2.84 -9.21 -2.89
N ARG A 46 4.03 -9.79 -2.74
CA ARG A 46 5.30 -9.10 -2.98
C ARG A 46 5.55 -8.89 -4.48
N ARG A 47 6.07 -7.72 -4.85
CA ARG A 47 6.49 -7.41 -6.23
C ARG A 47 7.32 -8.51 -6.87
N ALA A 48 8.31 -9.06 -6.15
CA ALA A 48 9.25 -10.05 -6.68
C ALA A 48 8.59 -11.36 -7.12
N SER A 49 7.37 -11.63 -6.65
CA SER A 49 6.56 -12.78 -7.08
C SER A 49 5.68 -12.49 -8.30
N ALA A 50 5.47 -11.22 -8.64
CA ALA A 50 4.54 -10.75 -9.67
C ALA A 50 5.24 -10.12 -10.89
N VAL A 51 6.49 -9.64 -10.76
CA VAL A 51 7.24 -9.00 -11.86
C VAL A 51 7.75 -10.04 -12.86
N TRP A 52 6.86 -10.53 -13.72
CA TRP A 52 7.16 -11.40 -14.86
C TRP A 52 6.17 -11.13 -16.00
N GLY A 53 6.52 -11.56 -17.22
CA GLY A 53 5.75 -11.35 -18.44
C GLY A 53 6.56 -11.72 -19.67
N ASP A 54 5.93 -11.84 -20.82
CA ASP A 54 6.62 -12.15 -22.09
C ASP A 54 7.40 -10.94 -22.61
N THR A 55 7.02 -9.73 -22.17
CA THR A 55 7.67 -8.47 -22.51
C THR A 55 8.11 -7.68 -21.28
N LEU A 56 9.10 -6.80 -21.45
CA LEU A 56 9.51 -5.85 -20.40
C LEU A 56 8.37 -4.91 -19.99
N ALA A 57 7.50 -4.55 -20.93
CA ALA A 57 6.34 -3.70 -20.67
C ALA A 57 5.33 -4.40 -19.75
N GLU A 58 5.06 -5.69 -19.97
CA GLU A 58 4.19 -6.49 -19.09
C GLU A 58 4.80 -6.65 -17.70
N ALA A 59 6.09 -6.94 -17.60
CA ALA A 59 6.77 -7.04 -16.31
C ALA A 59 6.72 -5.69 -15.54
N ALA A 60 6.87 -4.56 -16.24
CA ALA A 60 6.74 -3.23 -15.65
C ALA A 60 5.30 -2.95 -15.19
N GLN A 61 4.30 -3.30 -15.99
CA GLN A 61 2.89 -3.19 -15.60
C GLN A 61 2.57 -4.05 -14.38
N ALA A 62 3.04 -5.30 -14.34
CA ALA A 62 2.83 -6.18 -13.19
C ALA A 62 3.49 -5.64 -11.91
N ASN A 63 4.63 -4.95 -12.02
CA ASN A 63 5.23 -4.24 -10.90
C ASN A 63 4.35 -3.10 -10.40
N GLU A 64 3.83 -2.24 -11.29
CA GLU A 64 2.89 -1.17 -10.95
C GLU A 64 1.62 -1.73 -10.29
N ASP A 65 1.09 -2.85 -10.80
CA ASP A 65 -0.12 -3.48 -10.29
C ASP A 65 0.00 -3.90 -8.82
N THR A 66 1.22 -4.20 -8.35
CA THR A 66 1.45 -4.57 -6.94
C THR A 66 1.24 -3.42 -5.96
N PHE A 67 1.25 -2.16 -6.41
CA PHE A 67 1.12 -0.97 -5.55
C PHE A 67 -0.31 -0.51 -5.31
N HIS A 68 -1.32 -1.23 -5.82
CA HIS A 68 -2.71 -0.94 -5.54
C HIS A 68 -3.06 -1.17 -4.06
N TYR A 69 -3.91 -0.31 -3.48
CA TYR A 69 -4.37 -0.44 -2.10
C TYR A 69 -5.08 -1.77 -1.79
N THR A 70 -5.61 -2.46 -2.80
CA THR A 70 -6.22 -3.78 -2.66
C THR A 70 -5.20 -4.89 -2.36
N ASN A 71 -3.93 -4.67 -2.72
CA ASN A 71 -2.81 -5.55 -2.40
C ASN A 71 -2.06 -5.10 -1.14
N ALA A 72 -2.64 -4.21 -0.33
CA ALA A 72 -1.98 -3.70 0.87
C ALA A 72 -2.90 -3.73 2.08
N ALA A 73 -2.30 -4.00 3.25
CA ALA A 73 -2.96 -3.92 4.54
C ALA A 73 -2.14 -3.06 5.52
N PRO A 74 -2.77 -2.44 6.53
CA PRO A 74 -2.05 -1.79 7.62
C PRO A 74 -1.19 -2.81 8.37
N GLN A 75 0.13 -2.63 8.36
CA GLN A 75 1.06 -3.47 9.10
C GLN A 75 1.97 -2.61 9.97
N ALA A 76 2.28 -3.05 11.19
CA ALA A 76 3.28 -2.37 12.01
C ALA A 76 4.65 -2.44 11.32
N ALA A 77 5.40 -1.34 11.29
CA ALA A 77 6.68 -1.27 10.57
C ALA A 77 7.68 -2.37 10.96
N LYS A 78 7.76 -2.71 12.26
CA LYS A 78 8.62 -3.80 12.76
C LYS A 78 8.19 -5.17 12.21
N PHE A 79 6.90 -5.41 12.03
CA PHE A 79 6.37 -6.65 11.47
C PHE A 79 6.65 -6.74 9.98
N ASN A 80 6.34 -5.67 9.23
CA ASN A 80 6.50 -5.61 7.78
C ASN A 80 7.98 -5.66 7.33
N GLN A 81 8.86 -4.90 8.00
CA GLN A 81 10.26 -4.72 7.58
C GLN A 81 11.23 -5.72 8.24
N GLY A 82 10.79 -6.43 9.29
CA GLY A 82 11.64 -7.32 10.06
C GLY A 82 11.95 -8.64 9.34
N LEU A 83 13.23 -9.02 9.29
CA LEU A 83 13.68 -10.31 8.75
C LEU A 83 13.29 -11.52 9.63
N GLU A 84 12.84 -11.28 10.86
CA GLU A 84 12.34 -12.34 11.75
C GLU A 84 10.84 -12.62 11.54
N LEU A 85 10.13 -11.76 10.79
CA LEU A 85 8.67 -11.77 10.66
C LEU A 85 8.28 -11.79 9.18
N TRP A 86 7.59 -10.76 8.67
CA TRP A 86 6.96 -10.77 7.35
C TRP A 86 7.98 -10.85 6.21
N LEU A 87 8.88 -9.86 6.11
CA LEU A 87 9.89 -9.79 5.06
C LEU A 87 10.80 -11.03 5.05
N GLY A 88 11.12 -11.54 6.23
CA GLY A 88 11.89 -12.77 6.40
C GLY A 88 11.21 -13.99 5.80
N MET A 89 9.95 -14.21 6.19
CA MET A 89 9.15 -15.33 5.70
C MET A 89 8.95 -15.26 4.19
N GLU A 90 8.62 -14.08 3.64
CA GLU A 90 8.46 -13.89 2.20
C GLU A 90 9.75 -14.17 1.43
N SER A 91 10.90 -13.69 1.95
CA SER A 91 12.20 -13.92 1.30
C SER A 91 12.57 -15.40 1.32
N TYR A 92 12.38 -16.07 2.47
CA TYR A 92 12.62 -17.51 2.57
C TYR A 92 11.78 -18.32 1.57
N LEU A 93 10.48 -18.03 1.46
CA LEU A 93 9.60 -18.75 0.54
C LEU A 93 10.02 -18.57 -0.93
N LEU A 94 10.36 -17.35 -1.33
CA LEU A 94 10.79 -17.06 -2.69
C LEU A 94 12.15 -17.68 -3.02
N ASP A 95 13.13 -17.53 -2.13
CA ASP A 95 14.47 -18.07 -2.34
C ASP A 95 14.44 -19.60 -2.39
N HIS A 96 13.65 -20.23 -1.51
CA HIS A 96 13.48 -21.69 -1.50
C HIS A 96 12.75 -22.18 -2.76
N ALA A 97 11.67 -21.50 -3.19
CA ALA A 97 10.96 -21.86 -4.42
C ALA A 97 11.87 -21.76 -5.65
N ALA A 98 12.68 -20.70 -5.75
CA ALA A 98 13.64 -20.50 -6.81
C ALA A 98 14.76 -21.56 -6.79
N GLY A 99 15.40 -21.75 -5.64
CA GLY A 99 16.52 -22.70 -5.47
C GLY A 99 16.13 -24.15 -5.74
N HIS A 100 14.88 -24.54 -5.46
CA HIS A 100 14.38 -25.89 -5.68
C HIS A 100 13.48 -26.05 -6.90
N ARG A 101 13.35 -25.00 -7.74
CA ARG A 101 12.50 -24.97 -8.95
C ARG A 101 11.06 -25.45 -8.68
N ARG A 102 10.50 -25.04 -7.54
CA ARG A 102 9.15 -25.42 -7.10
C ARG A 102 8.13 -24.38 -7.51
N ARG A 103 6.95 -24.84 -7.88
CA ARG A 103 5.76 -24.00 -8.00
C ARG A 103 5.07 -23.99 -6.65
N VAL A 104 4.86 -22.81 -6.09
CA VAL A 104 4.19 -22.62 -4.80
C VAL A 104 2.97 -21.73 -5.03
N VAL A 105 1.87 -22.06 -4.37
CA VAL A 105 0.69 -21.20 -4.30
C VAL A 105 0.63 -20.63 -2.89
N VAL A 106 0.58 -19.31 -2.77
CA VAL A 106 0.55 -18.60 -1.50
C VAL A 106 -0.76 -17.83 -1.39
N PHE A 107 -1.46 -18.03 -0.29
CA PHE A 107 -2.62 -17.23 0.11
C PHE A 107 -2.24 -16.43 1.35
N THR A 108 -2.60 -15.15 1.35
CA THR A 108 -2.15 -14.19 2.35
C THR A 108 -3.18 -13.08 2.49
N GLY A 109 -3.41 -12.65 3.72
CA GLY A 109 -4.40 -11.62 4.02
C GLY A 109 -4.54 -11.37 5.52
N PRO A 110 -5.08 -10.21 5.91
CA PRO A 110 -5.33 -9.92 7.32
C PRO A 110 -6.46 -10.78 7.88
N ILE A 111 -6.34 -11.17 9.14
CA ILE A 111 -7.39 -11.84 9.90
C ILE A 111 -7.95 -10.83 10.91
N PHE A 112 -9.22 -10.45 10.73
CA PHE A 112 -9.91 -9.53 11.62
C PHE A 112 -10.56 -10.23 12.80
N SER A 113 -10.55 -9.57 13.96
CA SER A 113 -11.17 -10.03 15.20
C SER A 113 -11.66 -8.87 16.05
N ASP A 114 -12.55 -9.15 17.00
CA ASP A 114 -13.15 -8.13 17.88
C ASP A 114 -12.15 -7.42 18.80
N VAL A 115 -10.91 -7.91 18.87
CA VAL A 115 -9.82 -7.32 19.67
C VAL A 115 -8.90 -6.41 18.85
N ASP A 116 -9.11 -6.30 17.53
CA ASP A 116 -8.30 -5.44 16.69
C ASP A 116 -8.55 -3.97 17.01
N PRO A 117 -7.50 -3.16 17.21
CA PRO A 117 -7.67 -1.76 17.56
C PRO A 117 -8.17 -0.95 16.37
N VAL A 118 -9.15 -0.09 16.63
CA VAL A 118 -9.61 0.90 15.66
C VAL A 118 -8.64 2.09 15.67
N TYR A 119 -7.99 2.35 14.54
CA TYR A 119 -7.13 3.53 14.35
C TYR A 119 -7.65 4.42 13.22
N ARG A 120 -7.93 5.69 13.54
CA ARG A 120 -8.49 6.68 12.60
C ARG A 120 -9.75 6.16 11.86
N GLY A 121 -10.53 5.33 12.54
CA GLY A 121 -11.79 4.74 12.06
C GLY A 121 -11.61 3.51 11.16
N VAL A 122 -10.44 2.86 11.17
CA VAL A 122 -10.16 1.61 10.45
C VAL A 122 -9.62 0.58 11.43
N ASP A 123 -10.11 -0.65 11.35
CA ASP A 123 -9.60 -1.76 12.14
C ASP A 123 -8.18 -2.11 11.68
N ILE A 124 -7.24 -2.18 12.63
CA ILE A 124 -5.85 -2.53 12.36
C ILE A 124 -5.67 -4.01 12.70
N PRO A 125 -5.46 -4.89 11.71
CA PRO A 125 -5.34 -6.31 11.95
C PRO A 125 -4.09 -6.61 12.78
N LEU A 126 -4.25 -7.40 13.85
CA LEU A 126 -3.13 -7.90 14.65
C LEU A 126 -2.59 -9.25 14.13
N ARG A 127 -3.24 -9.84 13.13
CA ARG A 127 -2.93 -11.17 12.59
C ARG A 127 -3.00 -11.20 11.07
N PHE A 128 -2.16 -12.05 10.48
CA PHE A 128 -2.01 -12.32 9.06
C PHE A 128 -1.76 -13.81 8.85
#